data_AF-A0A5R8NEB9-F1
#
_entry.id   AF-A0A5R8NEB9-F1
#
_cell.length_a   1.000
_cell.length_b   1.000
_cell.length_c   1.000
_cell.angle_alpha   90.00
_cell.angle_beta   90.00
_cell.angle_gamma   90.00
#
_symmetry.space_group_name_H-M   'P 1'
#
loop_
_entity.id
_entity.type
_entity.pdbx_description
1 polymer ?
#
loop_
_entity_poly.entity_id
_entity_poly.type
_entity_poly.pdbx_seq_one_letter_code
_entity_poly.pdbx_strand_id
1 'polypeptide(L)'
;MFRGWLQLGDREIANSSRVVTLAGARGTPTSDAALTGAACVPCRNLQVRYDDSWPGLRDYLGDPPYEDITTAPWYNGTDASREFYGVWVMSIDGGDAIPISVDVTDSLCSGGVAGRHRDTYSTLTISALIWACTNRGARYGLRWLNCQLRTARTPTVLRYLDAHPESGTADDLERARRQVILSAPATITEVMGRPVADHQQASLFRVDWELTALDPYAWTAPTVRPVAWDSQVVEQIEWAHAPDCASGTCELPELLSTTCPPAIIDTRPAPIPVCGGCLPVCEIETRTWQLDLTGSSCDLTAVSTTVTAGAADVTVQFWWRPCGSVSDCDITGRLQITGLPAGEAVIADSVDGRGYAVIAGARGRQRGIIGTPSGAPWRGTLLEPGCWELVAQSAPGLDYTVAIETTGRNA
;
A
#
# COMPACT_ATOMS: atom_id res chain seq x y z
N MET A 1 -3.29 14.93 -5.94
CA MET A 1 -3.91 13.82 -6.71
C MET A 1 -4.23 14.24 -8.15
N PHE A 2 -3.60 13.60 -9.13
CA PHE A 2 -3.85 13.77 -10.56
C PHE A 2 -5.20 13.17 -10.97
N ARG A 3 -5.96 13.92 -11.77
CA ARG A 3 -7.30 13.54 -12.23
C ARG A 3 -7.29 12.71 -13.51
N GLY A 4 -6.18 12.68 -14.24
CA GLY A 4 -6.14 12.09 -15.58
C GLY A 4 -6.20 10.57 -15.61
N TRP A 5 -5.95 9.90 -14.49
CA TRP A 5 -6.03 8.45 -14.42
C TRP A 5 -6.41 7.98 -13.02
N LEU A 6 -7.39 7.07 -12.94
CA LEU A 6 -7.79 6.37 -11.73
C LEU A 6 -8.05 4.89 -12.03
N GLN A 7 -7.48 4.02 -11.21
CA GLN A 7 -7.69 2.57 -11.28
C GLN A 7 -8.17 2.04 -9.92
N LEU A 8 -9.26 1.29 -9.91
CA LEU A 8 -9.87 0.69 -8.71
C LEU A 8 -9.77 -0.83 -8.76
N GLY A 9 -8.92 -1.39 -7.91
CA GLY A 9 -8.41 -2.76 -8.05
C GLY A 9 -7.68 -2.90 -9.38
N ASP A 10 -8.04 -3.92 -10.16
CA ASP A 10 -7.46 -4.14 -11.49
C ASP A 10 -8.21 -3.41 -12.61
N ARG A 11 -9.12 -2.47 -12.27
CA ARG A 11 -10.05 -1.89 -13.25
C ARG A 11 -9.85 -0.39 -13.41
N GLU A 12 -9.58 0.05 -14.63
CA GLU A 12 -9.62 1.46 -14.99
C GLU A 12 -11.05 2.01 -14.82
N ILE A 13 -11.19 3.11 -14.08
CA ILE A 13 -12.46 3.82 -13.92
C ILE A 13 -12.46 5.19 -14.61
N ALA A 14 -11.29 5.80 -14.82
CA ALA A 14 -11.12 7.05 -15.54
C ALA A 14 -9.73 7.13 -16.20
N ASN A 15 -9.70 7.64 -17.43
CA ASN A 15 -8.48 7.84 -18.23
C ASN A 15 -8.72 8.98 -19.23
N SER A 16 -8.31 10.19 -18.87
CA SER A 16 -8.52 11.42 -19.65
C SER A 16 -7.84 11.33 -21.02
N SER A 17 -6.64 10.77 -21.11
CA SER A 17 -5.91 10.59 -22.37
C SER A 17 -6.70 9.76 -23.37
N ARG A 18 -7.32 8.66 -22.93
CA ARG A 18 -8.20 7.84 -23.77
C ARG A 18 -9.44 8.62 -24.19
N VAL A 19 -10.05 9.40 -23.27
CA VAL A 19 -11.22 10.24 -23.60
C VAL A 19 -10.86 11.30 -24.65
N VAL A 20 -9.74 12.02 -24.52
CA VAL A 20 -9.30 13.02 -25.50
C VAL A 20 -9.10 12.37 -26.87
N THR A 21 -8.40 11.24 -26.92
CA THR A 21 -8.12 10.54 -28.18
C THR A 21 -9.40 10.08 -28.87
N LEU A 22 -10.35 9.49 -28.13
CA LEU A 22 -11.61 8.99 -28.70
C LEU A 22 -12.61 10.11 -29.05
N ALA A 23 -12.72 11.15 -28.22
CA ALA A 23 -13.59 12.29 -28.50
C ALA A 23 -13.04 13.19 -29.62
N GLY A 24 -11.73 13.12 -29.87
CA GLY A 24 -11.00 13.91 -30.84
C GLY A 24 -10.38 15.17 -30.24
N ALA A 25 -9.18 15.53 -30.70
CA ALA A 25 -8.43 16.69 -30.22
C ALA A 25 -9.19 18.03 -30.37
N ARG A 26 -8.90 18.97 -29.48
CA ARG A 26 -9.31 20.37 -29.65
C ARG A 26 -8.50 21.00 -30.78
N GLY A 27 -9.15 21.30 -31.90
CA GLY A 27 -8.53 22.05 -32.99
C GLY A 27 -9.06 21.68 -34.37
N THR A 28 -9.01 22.67 -35.26
CA THR A 28 -9.52 22.65 -36.64
C THR A 28 -9.09 21.40 -37.43
N PRO A 29 -9.99 20.80 -38.23
CA PRO A 29 -9.64 19.70 -39.12
C PRO A 29 -8.44 20.08 -39.99
N THR A 30 -7.36 19.33 -39.90
CA THR A 30 -6.19 19.49 -40.78
C THR A 30 -6.39 18.81 -42.14
N SER A 31 -7.49 18.08 -42.31
CA SER A 31 -7.94 17.53 -43.59
C SER A 31 -9.42 17.11 -43.54
N ASP A 32 -10.04 17.03 -44.72
CA ASP A 32 -11.44 16.56 -44.86
C ASP A 32 -11.61 15.07 -44.50
N ALA A 33 -10.53 14.29 -44.42
CA ALA A 33 -10.57 12.91 -43.93
C ALA A 33 -10.95 12.83 -42.44
N ALA A 34 -10.63 13.86 -41.65
CA ALA A 34 -11.01 13.95 -40.23
C ALA A 34 -12.53 14.16 -40.02
N LEU A 35 -13.29 14.47 -41.08
CA LEU A 35 -14.74 14.62 -41.08
C LEU A 35 -15.50 13.33 -41.37
N THR A 36 -14.84 12.29 -41.89
CA THR A 36 -15.52 11.08 -42.42
C THR A 36 -15.22 9.81 -41.62
N GLY A 37 -14.22 9.80 -40.74
CA GLY A 37 -13.84 8.63 -39.93
C GLY A 37 -14.33 8.59 -38.48
N ALA A 38 -14.91 9.68 -37.95
CA ALA A 38 -15.36 9.73 -36.56
C ALA A 38 -16.83 9.36 -36.45
N ALA A 39 -17.15 8.28 -35.71
CA ALA A 39 -18.51 7.82 -35.48
C ALA A 39 -19.45 8.89 -34.87
N CYS A 40 -18.90 9.99 -34.33
CA CYS A 40 -19.68 11.10 -33.80
C CYS A 40 -18.97 12.46 -33.95
N VAL A 41 -19.18 13.11 -35.09
CA VAL A 41 -18.65 14.44 -35.42
C VAL A 41 -19.14 15.60 -34.49
N PRO A 42 -20.34 15.61 -33.89
CA PRO A 42 -20.86 16.86 -33.32
C PRO A 42 -20.59 17.13 -31.83
N CYS A 43 -19.93 16.22 -31.10
CA CYS A 43 -19.58 16.44 -29.68
C CYS A 43 -18.20 17.10 -29.47
N ARG A 44 -17.50 17.48 -30.55
CA ARG A 44 -16.11 17.97 -30.53
C ARG A 44 -15.87 19.37 -29.92
N ASN A 45 -16.94 20.11 -29.60
CA ASN A 45 -16.84 21.49 -29.13
C ASN A 45 -17.00 21.66 -27.61
N LEU A 46 -16.79 20.60 -26.81
CA LEU A 46 -16.74 20.74 -25.36
C LEU A 46 -15.38 21.34 -24.95
N GLN A 47 -15.39 22.58 -24.48
CA GLN A 47 -14.22 23.20 -23.86
C GLN A 47 -14.16 22.79 -22.38
N VAL A 48 -13.41 21.75 -22.05
CA VAL A 48 -13.01 21.50 -20.65
C VAL A 48 -11.98 22.57 -20.26
N ARG A 49 -12.14 23.28 -19.16
CA ARG A 49 -11.24 24.41 -18.85
C ARG A 49 -9.77 24.01 -18.69
N TYR A 50 -9.52 22.76 -18.32
CA TYR A 50 -8.20 22.18 -18.11
C TYR A 50 -8.07 20.89 -18.91
N ASP A 51 -6.87 20.59 -19.39
CA ASP A 51 -6.52 19.34 -20.05
C ASP A 51 -5.65 18.54 -19.08
N ASP A 52 -6.26 17.53 -18.47
CA ASP A 52 -5.58 16.61 -17.57
C ASP A 52 -5.15 15.33 -18.32
N SER A 53 -5.03 15.36 -19.65
CA SER A 53 -4.46 14.25 -20.41
C SER A 53 -2.94 14.31 -20.42
N TRP A 54 -2.32 13.13 -20.29
CA TRP A 54 -0.88 12.96 -20.40
C TRP A 54 -0.56 12.03 -21.58
N PRO A 55 0.20 12.49 -22.59
CA PRO A 55 0.55 11.67 -23.75
C PRO A 55 1.29 10.38 -23.40
N GLY A 56 2.13 10.41 -22.35
CA GLY A 56 2.90 9.24 -21.90
C GLY A 56 2.08 8.19 -21.15
N LEU A 57 0.81 8.47 -20.81
CA LEU A 57 0.00 7.58 -19.97
C LEU A 57 -0.19 6.19 -20.59
N ARG A 58 -0.42 6.13 -21.90
CA ARG A 58 -0.60 4.85 -22.61
C ARG A 58 0.65 3.98 -22.46
N ASP A 59 1.82 4.56 -22.75
CA ASP A 59 3.08 3.82 -22.75
C ASP A 59 3.47 3.41 -21.32
N TYR A 60 3.20 4.27 -20.34
CA TYR A 60 3.39 3.97 -18.91
C TYR A 60 2.51 2.79 -18.43
N LEU A 61 1.24 2.74 -18.84
CA LEU A 61 0.34 1.63 -18.48
C LEU A 61 0.58 0.37 -19.31
N GLY A 62 1.38 0.45 -20.39
CA GLY A 62 1.53 -0.64 -21.35
C GLY A 62 0.25 -0.91 -22.15
N ASP A 63 -0.60 0.10 -22.31
CA ASP A 63 -1.90 -0.02 -22.94
C ASP A 63 -1.81 -0.08 -24.48
N PRO A 64 -2.78 -0.74 -25.16
CA PRO A 64 -2.91 -0.64 -26.60
C PRO A 64 -3.25 0.79 -27.07
N PRO A 65 -3.08 1.10 -28.37
CA PRO A 65 -3.41 2.42 -28.92
C PRO A 65 -4.85 2.87 -28.59
N TYR A 66 -4.99 4.10 -28.07
CA TYR A 66 -6.28 4.65 -27.62
C TYR A 66 -7.22 5.05 -28.76
N GLU A 67 -6.71 5.14 -29.99
CA GLU A 67 -7.49 5.48 -31.19
C GLU A 67 -8.51 4.39 -31.54
N ASP A 68 -8.25 3.14 -31.15
CA ASP A 68 -9.15 2.02 -31.37
C ASP A 68 -10.08 1.80 -30.16
N ILE A 69 -11.34 2.22 -30.30
CA ILE A 69 -12.36 2.03 -29.26
C ILE A 69 -12.58 0.56 -28.87
N THR A 70 -12.24 -0.40 -29.75
CA THR A 70 -12.41 -1.82 -29.44
C THR A 70 -11.46 -2.31 -28.35
N THR A 71 -10.40 -1.54 -28.08
CA THR A 71 -9.46 -1.78 -26.98
C THR A 71 -9.92 -1.20 -25.64
N ALA A 72 -11.00 -0.41 -25.62
CA ALA A 72 -11.44 0.26 -24.41
C ALA A 72 -12.10 -0.71 -23.42
N PRO A 73 -11.91 -0.53 -22.09
CA PRO A 73 -12.38 -1.47 -21.07
C PRO A 73 -13.92 -1.56 -20.94
N TRP A 74 -14.67 -0.65 -21.57
CA TRP A 74 -16.13 -0.66 -21.61
C TRP A 74 -16.71 -1.23 -22.91
N TYR A 75 -15.89 -1.45 -23.93
CA TYR A 75 -16.37 -1.88 -25.24
C TYR A 75 -16.83 -3.33 -25.18
N ASN A 76 -18.04 -3.60 -25.70
CA ASN A 76 -18.61 -4.95 -25.73
C ASN A 76 -19.27 -5.28 -27.07
N GLY A 77 -18.96 -4.51 -28.13
CA GLY A 77 -19.54 -4.69 -29.46
C GLY A 77 -20.92 -4.07 -29.67
N THR A 78 -21.60 -3.61 -28.61
CA THR A 78 -22.89 -2.92 -28.75
C THR A 78 -22.71 -1.48 -29.21
N ASP A 79 -23.70 -0.93 -29.91
CA ASP A 79 -23.68 0.48 -30.31
C ASP A 79 -23.55 1.43 -29.11
N ALA A 80 -24.22 1.11 -28.00
CA ALA A 80 -24.17 1.93 -26.79
C ALA A 80 -22.75 2.00 -26.21
N SER A 81 -21.99 0.90 -26.29
CA SER A 81 -20.58 0.86 -25.88
C SER A 81 -19.66 1.61 -26.86
N ARG A 82 -19.99 1.61 -28.16
CA ARG A 82 -19.27 2.37 -29.19
C ARG A 82 -19.50 3.89 -29.08
N GLU A 83 -20.64 4.30 -28.57
CA GLU A 83 -21.01 5.71 -28.40
C GLU A 83 -20.47 6.33 -27.10
N PHE A 84 -19.90 5.53 -26.20
CA PHE A 84 -19.32 5.99 -24.94
C PHE A 84 -17.81 6.20 -25.09
N TYR A 85 -17.33 7.39 -24.71
CA TYR A 85 -15.90 7.76 -24.84
C TYR A 85 -15.10 7.60 -23.55
N GLY A 86 -15.77 7.56 -22.39
CA GLY A 86 -15.14 7.32 -21.11
C GLY A 86 -15.54 8.32 -20.03
N VAL A 87 -14.84 8.27 -18.91
CA VAL A 87 -15.07 9.10 -17.72
C VAL A 87 -13.92 10.08 -17.57
N TRP A 88 -14.24 11.37 -17.46
CA TRP A 88 -13.29 12.45 -17.24
C TRP A 88 -13.45 13.01 -15.83
N VAL A 89 -12.47 12.82 -14.96
CA VAL A 89 -12.55 13.34 -13.58
C VAL A 89 -12.28 14.84 -13.56
N MET A 90 -13.16 15.58 -12.88
CA MET A 90 -13.13 17.04 -12.80
C MET A 90 -12.56 17.52 -11.46
N SER A 91 -12.93 16.87 -10.37
CA SER A 91 -12.37 17.13 -9.04
C SER A 91 -12.34 15.86 -8.20
N ILE A 92 -11.38 15.82 -7.28
CA ILE A 92 -11.25 14.81 -6.25
C ILE A 92 -10.99 15.60 -4.96
N ASP A 93 -11.91 15.54 -4.02
CA ASP A 93 -11.82 16.23 -2.74
C ASP A 93 -11.61 15.21 -1.60
N GLY A 94 -10.92 15.62 -0.53
CA GLY A 94 -10.70 14.77 0.66
C GLY A 94 -9.48 13.84 0.57
N GLY A 95 -8.63 14.02 -0.44
CA GLY A 95 -7.41 13.22 -0.65
C GLY A 95 -6.10 13.86 -0.19
N ASP A 96 -6.13 15.12 0.28
CA ASP A 96 -4.91 15.92 0.46
C ASP A 96 -4.35 15.93 1.88
N ALA A 97 -5.18 15.70 2.90
CA ALA A 97 -4.74 15.67 4.29
C ALA A 97 -5.42 14.54 5.05
N ILE A 98 -4.70 13.88 5.94
CA ILE A 98 -5.28 12.87 6.83
C ILE A 98 -6.26 13.51 7.82
N PRO A 99 -7.50 12.99 7.91
CA PRO A 99 -8.44 13.43 8.92
C PRO A 99 -8.02 12.96 10.33
N ILE A 100 -7.83 13.93 11.23
CA ILE A 100 -7.38 13.71 12.61
C ILE A 100 -8.55 13.90 13.57
N SER A 101 -8.64 13.04 14.58
CA SER A 101 -9.56 13.18 15.71
C SER A 101 -8.80 13.17 17.03
N VAL A 102 -9.02 14.20 17.85
CA VAL A 102 -8.50 14.33 19.21
C VAL A 102 -9.62 14.82 20.11
N ASP A 103 -9.95 14.04 21.14
CA ASP A 103 -10.86 14.49 22.18
C ASP A 103 -10.13 15.51 23.07
N VAL A 104 -10.63 16.75 23.18
CA VAL A 104 -10.05 17.76 24.08
C VAL A 104 -11.00 17.96 25.26
N THR A 105 -10.50 17.70 26.47
CA THR A 105 -11.27 17.94 27.70
C THR A 105 -10.82 19.25 28.34
N ASP A 106 -11.76 20.13 28.63
CA ASP A 106 -11.46 21.38 29.33
C ASP A 106 -10.94 21.10 30.74
N SER A 107 -9.87 21.79 31.12
CA SER A 107 -9.38 21.73 32.50
C SER A 107 -10.24 22.63 33.40
N LEU A 108 -10.27 22.36 34.70
CA LEU A 108 -10.93 23.24 35.67
C LEU A 108 -10.24 24.61 35.81
N CYS A 109 -9.04 24.76 35.23
CA CYS A 109 -8.25 25.98 35.17
C CYS A 109 -8.14 26.47 33.71
N SER A 110 -7.23 27.40 33.42
CA SER A 110 -6.95 27.82 32.04
C SER A 110 -6.33 26.70 31.22
N GLY A 111 -6.96 26.34 30.11
CA GLY A 111 -6.45 25.37 29.13
C GLY A 111 -7.28 24.08 29.06
N GLY A 112 -6.82 23.13 28.24
CA GLY A 112 -7.45 21.82 28.04
C GLY A 112 -6.40 20.72 27.95
N VAL A 113 -6.83 19.49 28.26
CA VAL A 113 -6.00 18.29 28.11
C VAL A 113 -6.43 17.57 26.84
N ALA A 114 -5.50 17.41 25.91
CA ALA A 114 -5.72 16.62 24.71
C ALA A 114 -5.68 15.12 25.06
N GLY A 115 -6.70 14.41 24.59
CA GLY A 115 -6.78 12.97 24.63
C GLY A 115 -5.89 12.32 23.57
N ARG A 116 -6.13 11.04 23.30
CA ARG A 116 -5.31 10.27 22.37
C ARG A 116 -5.57 10.68 20.92
N HIS A 117 -4.50 11.00 20.21
CA HIS A 117 -4.52 11.24 18.77
C HIS A 117 -4.96 10.00 17.99
N ARG A 118 -5.85 10.19 17.01
CA ARG A 118 -6.32 9.15 16.10
C ARG A 118 -6.39 9.68 14.67
N ASP A 119 -5.68 9.00 13.79
CA ASP A 119 -5.91 9.13 12.35
C ASP A 119 -7.16 8.34 12.00
N THR A 120 -8.12 9.01 11.36
CA THR A 120 -9.42 8.44 11.01
C THR A 120 -9.49 8.15 9.51
N TYR A 121 -10.53 7.47 9.06
CA TYR A 121 -10.74 7.17 7.64
C TYR A 121 -10.88 8.46 6.82
N SER A 122 -10.46 8.44 5.56
CA SER A 122 -10.67 9.56 4.62
C SER A 122 -11.82 9.25 3.66
N THR A 123 -12.58 10.28 3.30
CA THR A 123 -13.66 10.17 2.30
C THR A 123 -13.26 10.99 1.08
N LEU A 124 -13.18 10.32 -0.05
CA LEU A 124 -12.88 10.88 -1.36
C LEU A 124 -14.19 11.17 -2.07
N THR A 125 -14.46 12.46 -2.33
CA THR A 125 -15.60 12.87 -3.16
C THR A 125 -15.11 13.13 -4.57
N ILE A 126 -15.65 12.40 -5.54
CA ILE A 126 -15.19 12.46 -6.93
C ILE A 126 -16.32 12.99 -7.81
N SER A 127 -16.06 14.08 -8.50
CA SER A 127 -16.94 14.65 -9.52
C SER A 127 -16.31 14.38 -10.90
N ALA A 128 -17.06 13.78 -11.81
CA ALA A 128 -16.60 13.47 -13.16
C ALA A 128 -17.66 13.78 -14.24
N LEU A 129 -17.20 13.86 -15.49
CA LEU A 129 -18.03 13.90 -16.67
C LEU A 129 -18.04 12.51 -17.33
N ILE A 130 -19.23 11.98 -17.53
CA ILE A 130 -19.47 10.86 -18.45
C ILE A 130 -19.61 11.47 -19.84
N TRP A 131 -18.67 11.15 -20.72
CA TRP A 131 -18.67 11.67 -22.08
C TRP A 131 -19.12 10.60 -23.07
N ALA A 132 -20.18 10.89 -23.80
CA ALA A 132 -20.64 10.07 -24.90
C ALA A 132 -21.10 10.92 -26.09
N CYS A 133 -21.31 10.25 -27.22
CA CYS A 133 -21.92 10.82 -28.41
C CYS A 133 -23.43 11.03 -28.28
N THR A 134 -24.09 10.12 -27.57
CA THR A 134 -25.55 10.03 -27.50
C THR A 134 -25.97 9.83 -26.05
N ASN A 135 -27.25 10.08 -25.75
CA ASN A 135 -27.82 9.73 -24.46
C ASN A 135 -27.72 8.22 -24.16
N ARG A 136 -27.84 7.38 -25.20
CA ARG A 136 -27.71 5.93 -25.09
C ARG A 136 -26.31 5.55 -24.59
N GLY A 137 -25.27 6.12 -25.18
CA GLY A 137 -23.88 5.97 -24.74
C GLY A 137 -23.65 6.53 -23.34
N ALA A 138 -24.19 7.70 -23.01
CA ALA A 138 -24.02 8.32 -21.68
C ALA A 138 -24.65 7.47 -20.58
N ARG A 139 -25.87 6.94 -20.81
CA ARG A 139 -26.53 6.03 -19.87
C ARG A 139 -25.81 4.69 -19.77
N TYR A 140 -25.23 4.21 -20.86
CA TYR A 140 -24.37 3.02 -20.83
C TYR A 140 -23.13 3.26 -19.97
N GLY A 141 -22.42 4.37 -20.18
CA GLY A 141 -21.26 4.79 -19.39
C GLY A 141 -21.57 4.88 -17.89
N LEU A 142 -22.71 5.45 -17.51
CA LEU A 142 -23.13 5.51 -16.09
C LEU A 142 -23.34 4.13 -15.47
N ARG A 143 -23.96 3.21 -16.22
CA ARG A 143 -24.13 1.82 -15.75
C ARG A 143 -22.79 1.11 -15.66
N TRP A 144 -21.93 1.27 -16.66
CA TRP A 144 -20.59 0.70 -16.68
C TRP A 144 -19.77 1.20 -15.48
N LEU A 145 -19.72 2.51 -15.25
CA LEU A 145 -19.00 3.11 -14.11
C LEU A 145 -19.51 2.54 -12.78
N ASN A 146 -20.82 2.53 -12.57
CA ASN A 146 -21.40 1.94 -11.35
C ASN A 146 -21.10 0.43 -11.22
N CYS A 147 -20.99 -0.31 -12.32
CA CYS A 147 -20.54 -1.70 -12.29
C CYS A 147 -19.06 -1.83 -11.89
N GLN A 148 -18.19 -0.91 -12.31
CA GLN A 148 -16.80 -0.88 -11.87
C GLN A 148 -16.69 -0.50 -10.40
N LEU A 149 -17.37 0.57 -9.97
CA LEU A 149 -17.35 1.01 -8.57
C LEU A 149 -17.83 -0.05 -7.58
N ARG A 150 -18.75 -0.94 -8.00
CA ARG A 150 -19.25 -2.05 -7.17
C ARG A 150 -18.18 -3.09 -6.79
N THR A 151 -17.01 -3.12 -7.44
CA THR A 151 -15.90 -3.96 -6.98
C THR A 151 -15.41 -3.55 -5.60
N ALA A 152 -15.50 -2.26 -5.27
CA ALA A 152 -15.20 -1.72 -3.95
C ALA A 152 -16.33 -1.92 -2.91
N ARG A 153 -17.22 -2.91 -3.09
CA ARG A 153 -18.09 -3.40 -1.99
C ARG A 153 -17.28 -4.12 -0.92
N THR A 154 -16.16 -4.68 -1.32
CA THR A 154 -15.11 -5.19 -0.44
C THR A 154 -13.91 -4.25 -0.50
N PRO A 155 -13.10 -4.16 0.58
CA PRO A 155 -11.89 -3.34 0.57
C PRO A 155 -11.01 -3.65 -0.65
N THR A 156 -10.69 -2.63 -1.43
CA THR A 156 -9.83 -2.72 -2.62
C THR A 156 -8.76 -1.62 -2.60
N VAL A 157 -7.93 -1.55 -3.64
CA VAL A 157 -6.89 -0.53 -3.80
C VAL A 157 -7.34 0.49 -4.84
N LEU A 158 -7.14 1.78 -4.58
CA LEU A 158 -7.28 2.86 -5.56
C LEU A 158 -5.87 3.33 -5.96
N ARG A 159 -5.47 3.12 -7.20
CA ARG A 159 -4.21 3.61 -7.77
C ARG A 159 -4.45 4.87 -8.59
N TYR A 160 -3.52 5.81 -8.50
CA TYR A 160 -3.54 7.10 -9.17
C TYR A 160 -2.12 7.69 -9.26
N LEU A 161 -1.95 8.79 -10.00
CA LEU A 161 -0.71 9.58 -9.94
C LEU A 161 -0.89 10.78 -9.02
N ASP A 162 0.11 11.15 -8.24
CA ASP A 162 -0.02 12.25 -7.28
C ASP A 162 -0.18 13.62 -7.97
N ALA A 163 0.57 13.81 -9.06
CA ALA A 163 0.56 15.00 -9.89
C ALA A 163 0.61 14.66 -11.40
N HIS A 164 0.33 15.64 -12.26
CA HIS A 164 0.48 15.47 -13.70
C HIS A 164 1.98 15.41 -14.06
N PRO A 165 2.47 14.39 -14.78
CA PRO A 165 3.91 14.24 -15.09
C PRO A 165 4.50 15.30 -16.03
N GLU A 166 3.65 16.13 -16.64
CA GLU A 166 4.01 17.11 -17.67
C GLU A 166 4.75 16.44 -18.83
N SER A 167 6.02 16.78 -19.02
CA SER A 167 6.92 16.19 -20.02
C SER A 167 7.82 15.09 -19.45
N GLY A 168 7.70 14.77 -18.16
CA GLY A 168 8.51 13.78 -17.44
C GLY A 168 7.91 12.38 -17.37
N THR A 169 8.48 11.55 -16.48
CA THR A 169 8.02 10.19 -16.18
C THR A 169 7.07 10.16 -14.98
N ALA A 170 6.30 9.09 -14.84
CA ALA A 170 5.33 8.91 -13.75
C ALA A 170 5.83 8.00 -12.61
N ASP A 171 7.07 7.49 -12.70
CA ASP A 171 7.58 6.43 -11.82
C ASP A 171 7.50 6.81 -10.33
N ASP A 172 7.84 8.05 -9.97
CA ASP A 172 7.79 8.55 -8.59
C ASP A 172 6.44 9.16 -8.19
N LEU A 173 5.50 9.23 -9.14
CA LEU A 173 4.19 9.86 -8.93
C LEU A 173 3.12 8.85 -8.58
N GLU A 174 3.32 7.56 -8.79
CA GLU A 174 2.30 6.57 -8.50
C GLU A 174 1.99 6.50 -7.00
N ARG A 175 0.70 6.54 -6.66
CA ARG A 175 0.17 6.40 -5.31
C ARG A 175 -0.94 5.36 -5.29
N ALA A 176 -1.03 4.65 -4.18
CA ALA A 176 -2.07 3.67 -3.90
C ALA A 176 -2.72 3.97 -2.54
N ARG A 177 -4.04 4.16 -2.54
CA ARG A 177 -4.85 4.13 -1.31
C ARG A 177 -5.40 2.73 -1.12
N ARG A 178 -5.17 2.13 0.05
CA ARG A 178 -5.61 0.77 0.37
C ARG A 178 -6.94 0.79 1.12
N GLN A 179 -7.60 -0.36 1.15
CA GLN A 179 -8.86 -0.58 1.84
C GLN A 179 -9.96 0.44 1.48
N VAL A 180 -10.03 0.79 0.19
CA VAL A 180 -11.02 1.70 -0.35
C VAL A 180 -12.33 0.95 -0.57
N ILE A 181 -13.43 1.54 -0.12
CA ILE A 181 -14.78 1.02 -0.27
C ILE A 181 -15.70 2.06 -0.91
N LEU A 182 -16.73 1.60 -1.63
CA LEU A 182 -17.76 2.47 -2.20
C LEU A 182 -18.76 2.88 -1.10
N SER A 183 -18.76 4.16 -0.72
CA SER A 183 -19.71 4.71 0.26
C SER A 183 -20.98 5.25 -0.40
N ALA A 184 -20.86 5.90 -1.56
CA ALA A 184 -22.00 6.38 -2.35
C ALA A 184 -21.81 6.05 -3.85
N PRO A 185 -22.83 5.50 -4.55
CA PRO A 185 -22.73 5.20 -5.97
C PRO A 185 -22.71 6.47 -6.83
N ALA A 186 -22.29 6.35 -8.09
CA ALA A 186 -22.32 7.46 -9.04
C ALA A 186 -23.75 7.85 -9.39
N THR A 187 -24.10 9.10 -9.09
CA THR A 187 -25.42 9.70 -9.36
C THR A 187 -25.26 10.91 -10.27
N ILE A 188 -26.27 11.18 -11.10
CA ILE A 188 -26.26 12.31 -12.03
C ILE A 188 -26.57 13.58 -11.24
N THR A 189 -25.64 14.53 -11.24
CA THR A 189 -25.82 15.85 -10.63
C THR A 189 -26.19 16.91 -11.66
N GLU A 190 -25.70 16.77 -12.89
CA GLU A 190 -26.02 17.67 -13.98
C GLU A 190 -26.10 16.92 -15.31
N VAL A 191 -26.96 17.39 -16.20
CA VAL A 191 -27.15 16.83 -17.52
C VAL A 191 -26.81 17.91 -18.54
N MET A 192 -25.86 17.61 -19.42
CA MET A 192 -25.30 18.54 -20.39
C MET A 192 -25.27 17.93 -21.80
N GLY A 193 -25.05 18.79 -22.78
CA GLY A 193 -24.92 18.40 -24.17
C GLY A 193 -25.82 19.24 -25.04
N ARG A 194 -25.28 19.70 -26.17
CA ARG A 194 -26.05 20.48 -27.13
C ARG A 194 -26.70 19.50 -28.11
N PRO A 195 -28.04 19.46 -28.20
CA PRO A 195 -28.68 18.73 -29.28
C PRO A 195 -28.23 19.33 -30.61
N VAL A 196 -27.77 18.47 -31.50
CA VAL A 196 -27.30 18.82 -32.85
C VAL A 196 -28.47 18.80 -33.83
N ALA A 197 -29.53 18.09 -33.46
CA ALA A 197 -30.80 18.00 -34.16
C ALA A 197 -31.95 17.93 -33.14
N ASP A 198 -33.17 18.16 -33.63
CA ASP A 198 -34.39 17.96 -32.85
C ASP A 198 -34.49 16.53 -32.31
N HIS A 199 -35.17 16.38 -31.17
CA HIS A 199 -35.41 15.09 -30.49
C HIS A 199 -34.15 14.38 -29.95
N GLN A 200 -33.05 15.10 -29.76
CA GLN A 200 -31.85 14.56 -29.10
C GLN A 200 -31.85 14.86 -27.60
N GLN A 201 -31.61 13.82 -26.79
CA GLN A 201 -31.35 13.95 -25.37
C GLN A 201 -29.87 14.22 -25.10
N ALA A 202 -29.58 14.77 -23.93
CA ALA A 202 -28.23 15.05 -23.46
C ALA A 202 -27.28 13.85 -23.55
N SER A 203 -26.05 14.12 -23.97
CA SER A 203 -24.98 13.14 -24.20
C SER A 203 -23.82 13.25 -23.21
N LEU A 204 -23.86 14.22 -22.29
CA LEU A 204 -22.90 14.40 -21.21
C LEU A 204 -23.61 14.42 -19.87
N PHE A 205 -23.11 13.66 -18.90
CA PHE A 205 -23.60 13.71 -17.52
C PHE A 205 -22.47 14.11 -16.59
N ARG A 206 -22.71 15.11 -15.74
CA ARG A 206 -21.90 15.30 -14.54
C ARG A 206 -22.39 14.32 -13.49
N VAL A 207 -21.45 13.59 -12.90
CA VAL A 207 -21.75 12.58 -11.90
C VAL A 207 -20.82 12.71 -10.72
N ASP A 208 -21.38 12.49 -9.54
CA ASP A 208 -20.65 12.52 -8.29
C ASP A 208 -20.81 11.17 -7.57
N TRP A 209 -19.73 10.70 -6.95
CA TRP A 209 -19.72 9.51 -6.09
C TRP A 209 -18.69 9.66 -4.98
N GLU A 210 -18.79 8.78 -3.98
CA GLU A 210 -17.90 8.79 -2.83
C GLU A 210 -17.23 7.44 -2.63
N LEU A 211 -15.93 7.49 -2.34
CA LEU A 211 -15.13 6.36 -1.91
C LEU A 211 -14.58 6.65 -0.51
N THR A 212 -14.67 5.69 0.42
CA THR A 212 -14.06 5.81 1.74
C THR A 212 -12.81 4.94 1.80
N ALA A 213 -11.67 5.53 2.13
CA ALA A 213 -10.44 4.80 2.41
C ALA A 213 -10.35 4.54 3.92
N LEU A 214 -10.43 3.27 4.32
CA LEU A 214 -10.32 2.87 5.73
C LEU A 214 -8.89 3.06 6.26
N ASP A 215 -7.92 2.96 5.35
CA ASP A 215 -6.55 3.40 5.56
C ASP A 215 -6.42 4.83 4.96
N PRO A 216 -6.22 5.87 5.78
CA PRO A 216 -6.21 7.25 5.29
C PRO A 216 -4.93 7.63 4.55
N TYR A 217 -3.90 6.78 4.56
CA TYR A 217 -2.61 7.08 3.95
C TYR A 217 -2.59 6.77 2.45
N ALA A 218 -1.82 7.56 1.72
CA ALA A 218 -1.44 7.25 0.35
C ALA A 218 -0.06 6.61 0.36
N TRP A 219 0.08 5.48 -0.32
CA TRP A 219 1.30 4.69 -0.34
C TRP A 219 2.00 4.80 -1.68
N THR A 220 3.33 4.90 -1.70
CA THR A 220 4.11 4.86 -2.96
C THR A 220 4.12 3.46 -3.56
N ALA A 221 4.68 3.30 -4.76
CA ALA A 221 5.00 1.97 -5.27
C ALA A 221 6.00 1.25 -4.34
N PRO A 222 5.82 -0.06 -4.09
CA PRO A 222 6.74 -0.82 -3.26
C PRO A 222 8.07 -1.06 -3.98
N THR A 223 9.18 -0.93 -3.25
CA THR A 223 10.51 -1.33 -3.72
C THR A 223 10.97 -2.54 -2.92
N VAL A 224 11.27 -3.65 -3.61
CA VAL A 224 11.74 -4.89 -2.97
C VAL A 224 13.25 -4.98 -3.06
N ARG A 225 13.91 -5.21 -1.92
CA ARG A 225 15.36 -5.39 -1.80
C ARG A 225 15.64 -6.76 -1.15
N PRO A 226 16.33 -7.69 -1.83
CA PRO A 226 16.82 -8.90 -1.17
C PRO A 226 17.89 -8.52 -0.14
N VAL A 227 17.83 -9.13 1.04
CA VAL A 227 18.81 -8.89 2.10
C VAL A 227 20.03 -9.78 1.85
N ALA A 228 21.16 -9.13 1.59
CA ALA A 228 22.47 -9.75 1.64
C ALA A 228 23.17 -9.26 2.92
N TRP A 229 23.38 -10.15 3.88
CA TRP A 229 23.91 -9.77 5.19
C TRP A 229 25.29 -9.12 5.07
N ASP A 230 25.44 -7.92 5.64
CA ASP A 230 26.68 -7.15 5.65
C ASP A 230 27.66 -7.72 6.69
N SER A 231 27.12 -8.21 7.81
CA SER A 231 27.89 -8.85 8.87
C SER A 231 27.16 -10.07 9.44
N GLN A 232 27.95 -11.02 9.93
CA GLN A 232 27.49 -12.24 10.59
C GLN A 232 28.46 -12.53 11.73
N VAL A 233 27.97 -12.46 12.96
CA VAL A 233 28.77 -12.68 14.18
C VAL A 233 28.09 -13.77 14.99
N VAL A 234 28.86 -14.78 15.36
CA VAL A 234 28.42 -15.82 16.30
C VAL A 234 29.03 -15.52 17.64
N GLU A 235 28.17 -15.29 18.63
CA GLU A 235 28.57 -15.02 20.01
C GLU A 235 28.19 -16.22 20.87
N GLN A 236 29.12 -16.68 21.70
CA GLN A 236 28.80 -17.67 22.72
C GLN A 236 28.07 -16.99 23.85
N ILE A 237 26.98 -17.60 24.32
CA ILE A 237 26.25 -17.10 25.49
C ILE A 237 27.10 -17.43 26.72
N GLU A 238 27.77 -16.43 27.26
CA GLU A 238 28.43 -16.53 28.56
C GLU A 238 27.38 -16.39 29.67
N TRP A 239 27.14 -17.49 30.38
CA TRP A 239 26.26 -17.49 31.55
C TRP A 239 26.99 -16.84 32.72
N ALA A 240 26.69 -15.57 33.00
CA ALA A 240 27.18 -14.92 34.20
C ALA A 240 26.44 -15.44 35.43
N HIS A 241 27.16 -16.13 36.33
CA HIS A 241 26.65 -16.45 37.65
C HIS A 241 26.72 -15.18 38.52
N ALA A 242 25.63 -14.84 39.24
CA ALA A 242 25.54 -13.63 40.05
C ALA A 242 26.74 -13.34 41.00
N PRO A 243 27.45 -14.35 41.56
CA PRO A 243 28.66 -14.12 42.36
C PRO A 243 29.90 -13.64 41.57
N ASP A 244 29.95 -13.82 40.26
CA ASP A 244 31.11 -13.49 39.41
C ASP A 244 31.12 -12.02 38.96
N CYS A 245 30.04 -11.27 39.20
CA CYS A 245 29.97 -9.83 39.00
C CYS A 245 30.72 -9.05 40.10
N ALA A 246 32.02 -9.31 40.25
CA ALA A 246 32.86 -8.50 41.12
C ALA A 246 33.19 -7.16 40.41
N SER A 247 32.49 -6.10 40.81
CA SER A 247 32.78 -4.66 40.59
C SER A 247 32.28 -3.92 39.33
N GLY A 248 31.47 -4.52 38.45
CA GLY A 248 30.79 -3.80 37.37
C GLY A 248 29.32 -3.55 37.68
N THR A 249 28.83 -2.31 37.59
CA THR A 249 27.40 -1.99 37.68
C THR A 249 26.64 -2.68 36.55
N CYS A 250 26.09 -3.85 36.83
CA CYS A 250 25.15 -4.53 35.96
C CYS A 250 23.75 -4.24 36.49
N GLU A 251 22.88 -3.64 35.67
CA GLU A 251 21.44 -3.70 35.93
C GLU A 251 21.05 -5.16 36.10
N LEU A 252 20.44 -5.46 37.25
CA LEU A 252 20.15 -6.82 37.68
C LEU A 252 19.00 -7.41 36.84
N PRO A 253 19.15 -8.61 36.25
CA PRO A 253 18.02 -9.32 35.68
C PRO A 253 17.08 -9.83 36.79
N GLU A 254 15.80 -10.00 36.42
CA GLU A 254 14.73 -10.48 37.29
C GLU A 254 15.09 -11.82 37.95
N LEU A 255 14.98 -11.86 39.29
CA LEU A 255 15.25 -13.04 40.11
C LEU A 255 14.05 -13.99 40.13
N LEU A 256 14.29 -15.29 39.90
CA LEU A 256 13.33 -16.37 40.13
C LEU A 256 13.72 -17.24 41.35
N SER A 257 12.69 -17.57 42.14
CA SER A 257 12.55 -18.39 43.36
C SER A 257 13.78 -19.10 43.99
N THR A 258 13.91 -18.91 45.31
CA THR A 258 15.00 -19.34 46.20
C THR A 258 14.88 -20.77 46.80
N THR A 259 14.07 -21.66 46.23
CA THR A 259 13.97 -23.04 46.76
C THR A 259 13.83 -24.11 45.66
N CYS A 260 14.95 -24.62 45.16
CA CYS A 260 15.02 -25.98 44.62
C CYS A 260 16.50 -26.46 44.57
N PRO A 261 16.87 -27.60 45.18
CA PRO A 261 18.21 -28.16 45.07
C PRO A 261 18.51 -28.56 43.61
N PRO A 262 19.79 -28.51 43.17
CA PRO A 262 20.14 -28.79 41.78
C PRO A 262 19.76 -30.23 41.41
N ALA A 263 18.94 -30.36 40.36
CA ALA A 263 18.67 -31.64 39.75
C ALA A 263 19.95 -32.17 39.09
N ILE A 264 20.32 -33.41 39.41
CA ILE A 264 21.30 -34.16 38.63
C ILE A 264 20.71 -34.35 37.23
N ILE A 265 21.38 -33.81 36.22
CA ILE A 265 20.99 -33.95 34.81
C ILE A 265 21.25 -35.40 34.40
N ASP A 266 20.19 -36.22 34.34
CA ASP A 266 20.18 -37.42 33.50
C ASP A 266 20.07 -36.92 32.05
N THR A 267 21.13 -37.09 31.27
CA THR A 267 21.19 -36.75 29.84
C THR A 267 20.35 -37.74 29.04
N ARG A 268 19.04 -37.73 29.26
CA ARG A 268 18.07 -38.23 28.29
C ARG A 268 17.57 -37.02 27.51
N PRO A 269 17.51 -37.09 26.17
CA PRO A 269 16.95 -36.02 25.37
C PRO A 269 15.47 -35.89 25.70
N ALA A 270 15.16 -35.01 26.66
CA ALA A 270 13.81 -34.50 26.81
C ALA A 270 13.56 -33.62 25.57
N PRO A 271 12.49 -33.85 24.81
CA PRO A 271 12.08 -32.89 23.79
C PRO A 271 11.86 -31.56 24.50
N ILE A 272 12.68 -30.57 24.15
CA ILE A 272 12.59 -29.21 24.70
C ILE A 272 11.15 -28.74 24.49
N PRO A 273 10.42 -28.32 25.55
CA PRO A 273 9.10 -27.75 25.38
C PRO A 273 9.23 -26.55 24.45
N VAL A 274 8.47 -26.56 23.36
CA VAL A 274 8.39 -25.49 22.36
C VAL A 274 7.63 -24.32 22.98
N CYS A 275 8.22 -23.68 24.00
CA CYS A 275 7.85 -22.34 24.39
C CYS A 275 8.27 -21.45 23.21
N GLY A 276 7.30 -20.80 22.56
CA GLY A 276 7.50 -19.99 21.34
C GLY A 276 8.36 -18.75 21.53
N GLY A 277 9.63 -18.92 21.88
CA GLY A 277 10.59 -17.86 22.17
C GLY A 277 11.99 -18.30 22.60
N CYS A 278 12.28 -19.59 22.77
CA CYS A 278 13.63 -20.02 23.17
C CYS A 278 14.57 -20.11 21.94
N LEU A 279 15.40 -19.08 21.74
CA LEU A 279 16.64 -19.20 20.95
C LEU A 279 17.60 -20.20 21.63
N PRO A 280 18.50 -20.86 20.89
CA PRO A 280 19.45 -21.80 21.49
C PRO A 280 20.33 -21.13 22.56
N VAL A 281 20.58 -21.88 23.61
CA VAL A 281 21.10 -21.42 24.92
C VAL A 281 22.64 -21.34 24.95
N CYS A 282 23.31 -21.81 23.88
CA CYS A 282 24.77 -21.89 23.84
C CYS A 282 25.42 -20.81 22.97
N GLU A 283 24.82 -20.47 21.83
CA GLU A 283 25.38 -19.56 20.84
C GLU A 283 24.24 -18.83 20.10
N ILE A 284 24.44 -17.55 19.80
CA ILE A 284 23.52 -16.74 18.99
C ILE A 284 24.28 -16.25 17.77
N GLU A 285 23.69 -16.42 16.60
CA GLU A 285 24.15 -15.78 15.39
C GLU A 285 23.37 -14.50 15.16
N THR A 286 24.09 -13.38 15.15
CA THR A 286 23.57 -12.06 14.81
C THR A 286 24.00 -11.69 13.40
N ARG A 287 23.04 -11.40 12.54
CA ARG A 287 23.28 -10.88 11.19
C ARG A 287 22.78 -9.45 11.10
N THR A 288 23.52 -8.59 10.41
CA THR A 288 23.07 -7.22 10.17
C THR A 288 23.06 -6.85 8.71
N TRP A 289 22.12 -5.98 8.34
CA TRP A 289 22.00 -5.43 6.99
C TRP A 289 21.55 -3.97 7.03
N GLN A 290 22.18 -3.11 6.24
CA GLN A 290 21.89 -1.70 6.21
C GLN A 290 20.84 -1.34 5.14
N LEU A 291 19.87 -0.54 5.55
CA LEU A 291 18.87 0.09 4.71
C LEU A 291 19.07 1.61 4.76
N ASP A 292 19.48 2.17 3.63
CA ASP A 292 19.53 3.61 3.46
C ASP A 292 18.19 4.15 2.92
N LEU A 293 17.58 5.04 3.71
CA LEU A 293 16.38 5.82 3.38
C LEU A 293 16.70 7.33 3.29
N THR A 294 17.98 7.72 3.22
CA THR A 294 18.37 9.11 3.01
C THR A 294 17.98 9.54 1.59
N GLY A 295 16.86 10.25 1.48
CA GLY A 295 16.28 10.65 0.19
C GLY A 295 14.79 10.43 0.09
N SER A 296 14.17 9.70 1.05
CA SER A 296 12.71 9.77 1.18
C SER A 296 12.31 11.20 1.58
N SER A 297 11.17 11.66 1.09
CA SER A 297 10.47 12.84 1.60
C SER A 297 10.27 12.71 3.12
N CYS A 298 9.77 13.73 3.80
CA CYS A 298 9.44 13.72 5.25
C CYS A 298 8.38 12.65 5.66
N ASP A 299 8.12 11.69 4.78
CA ASP A 299 7.19 10.59 4.89
C ASP A 299 7.83 9.43 5.66
N LEU A 300 7.02 8.77 6.48
CA LEU A 300 7.41 7.52 7.11
C LEU A 300 7.49 6.42 6.04
N THR A 301 8.41 5.49 6.17
CA THR A 301 8.51 4.32 5.27
C THR A 301 8.03 3.08 6.01
N ALA A 302 6.97 2.44 5.50
CA ALA A 302 6.61 1.10 5.96
C ALA A 302 7.59 0.08 5.42
N VAL A 303 8.00 -0.84 6.29
CA VAL A 303 9.00 -1.86 5.94
C VAL A 303 8.41 -3.23 6.20
N SER A 304 8.05 -3.91 5.12
CA SER A 304 7.47 -5.25 5.16
C SER A 304 8.57 -6.30 4.99
N THR A 305 8.59 -7.29 5.88
CA THR A 305 9.63 -8.32 5.90
C THR A 305 9.09 -9.63 5.38
N THR A 306 9.69 -10.16 4.32
CA THR A 306 9.45 -11.52 3.83
C THR A 306 10.58 -12.42 4.29
N VAL A 307 10.25 -13.55 4.91
CA VAL A 307 11.22 -14.57 5.35
C VAL A 307 10.85 -15.89 4.72
N THR A 308 11.80 -16.52 4.05
CA THR A 308 11.65 -17.85 3.44
C THR A 308 12.61 -18.81 4.11
N ALA A 309 12.09 -19.90 4.67
CA ALA A 309 12.91 -20.95 5.27
C ALA A 309 13.60 -21.80 4.18
N GLY A 310 14.84 -22.20 4.46
CA GLY A 310 15.60 -23.13 3.64
C GLY A 310 15.18 -24.58 3.90
N ALA A 311 16.17 -25.47 4.08
CA ALA A 311 15.94 -26.91 4.23
C ALA A 311 15.45 -27.35 5.63
N ALA A 312 15.43 -26.45 6.62
CA ALA A 312 15.04 -26.74 7.99
C ALA A 312 14.05 -25.68 8.52
N ASP A 313 13.39 -26.00 9.62
CA ASP A 313 12.49 -25.07 10.28
C ASP A 313 13.27 -23.88 10.86
N VAL A 314 12.72 -22.68 10.73
CA VAL A 314 13.40 -21.43 11.09
C VAL A 314 12.68 -20.73 12.24
N THR A 315 13.46 -20.38 13.26
CA THR A 315 13.06 -19.41 14.28
C THR A 315 14.09 -18.30 14.32
N VAL A 316 13.62 -17.06 14.13
CA VAL A 316 14.48 -15.88 14.00
C VAL A 316 13.75 -14.66 14.54
N GLN A 317 14.49 -13.81 15.22
CA GLN A 317 14.03 -12.50 15.68
C GLN A 317 14.65 -11.41 14.81
N PHE A 318 13.87 -10.38 14.52
CA PHE A 318 14.29 -9.22 13.76
C PHE A 318 13.94 -7.94 14.52
N TRP A 319 14.74 -6.91 14.33
CA TRP A 319 14.39 -5.56 14.72
C TRP A 319 15.22 -4.55 13.92
N TRP A 320 14.82 -3.29 14.04
CA TRP A 320 15.49 -2.17 13.42
C TRP A 320 16.14 -1.29 14.48
N ARG A 321 17.30 -0.73 14.15
CA ARG A 321 17.96 0.32 14.93
C ARG A 321 18.64 1.31 13.99
N PRO A 322 18.87 2.56 14.37
CA PRO A 322 19.68 3.49 13.59
C PRO A 322 21.08 2.92 13.35
N CYS A 323 21.65 3.15 12.16
CA CYS A 323 23.00 2.68 11.84
C CYS A 323 24.03 3.16 12.87
N GLY A 324 24.82 2.24 13.42
CA GLY A 324 25.84 2.54 14.42
C GLY A 324 25.32 2.69 15.85
N SER A 325 24.01 2.58 16.10
CA SER A 325 23.49 2.53 17.46
C SER A 325 23.71 1.15 18.09
N VAL A 326 24.09 1.16 19.36
CA VAL A 326 24.18 -0.03 20.23
C VAL A 326 23.20 0.06 21.41
N SER A 327 22.33 1.08 21.41
CA SER A 327 21.37 1.34 22.48
C SER A 327 20.10 0.51 22.29
N ASP A 328 19.69 -0.22 23.33
CA ASP A 328 18.41 -0.95 23.32
C ASP A 328 17.19 -0.03 23.22
N CYS A 329 17.33 1.23 23.65
CA CYS A 329 16.27 2.24 23.56
C CYS A 329 15.97 2.65 22.11
N ASP A 330 16.91 2.44 21.18
CA ASP A 330 16.75 2.83 19.78
C ASP A 330 16.14 1.70 18.94
N ILE A 331 15.84 0.56 19.56
CA ILE A 331 15.26 -0.60 18.89
C ILE A 331 13.77 -0.36 18.60
N THR A 332 13.40 -0.55 17.33
CA THR A 332 12.00 -0.50 16.87
C THR A 332 11.64 -1.73 16.03
N GLY A 333 10.34 -1.92 15.77
CA GLY A 333 9.87 -2.92 14.82
C GLY A 333 10.20 -4.37 15.16
N ARG A 334 10.23 -4.73 16.46
CA ARG A 334 10.50 -6.11 16.91
C ARG A 334 9.55 -7.09 16.25
N LEU A 335 10.10 -8.05 15.54
CA LEU A 335 9.41 -9.12 14.84
C LEU A 335 10.04 -10.44 15.25
N GLN A 336 9.22 -11.44 15.56
CA GLN A 336 9.66 -12.81 15.76
C GLN A 336 8.91 -13.72 14.81
N ILE A 337 9.69 -14.55 14.10
CA ILE A 337 9.20 -15.69 13.32
C ILE A 337 9.51 -16.94 14.12
N THR A 338 8.48 -17.71 14.46
CA THR A 338 8.59 -18.90 15.32
C THR A 338 8.19 -20.14 14.54
N GLY A 339 9.12 -21.09 14.40
CA GLY A 339 8.86 -22.41 13.81
C GLY A 339 8.30 -22.34 12.39
N LEU A 340 8.86 -21.47 11.54
CA LEU A 340 8.52 -21.43 10.11
C LEU A 340 8.96 -22.75 9.46
N PRO A 341 8.06 -23.56 8.88
CA PRO A 341 8.45 -24.84 8.29
C PRO A 341 9.41 -24.69 7.12
N ALA A 342 10.28 -25.69 6.93
CA ALA A 342 11.20 -25.75 5.79
C ALA A 342 10.50 -25.49 4.44
N GLY A 343 11.09 -24.63 3.61
CA GLY A 343 10.58 -24.28 2.28
C GLY A 343 9.36 -23.35 2.25
N GLU A 344 8.77 -23.01 3.40
CA GLU A 344 7.65 -22.07 3.49
C GLU A 344 8.14 -20.63 3.63
N ALA A 345 7.27 -19.67 3.26
CA ALA A 345 7.54 -18.25 3.42
C ALA A 345 6.44 -17.55 4.23
N VAL A 346 6.82 -16.52 4.95
CA VAL A 346 5.92 -15.63 5.67
C VAL A 346 6.24 -14.17 5.37
N ILE A 347 5.21 -13.36 5.33
CA ILE A 347 5.28 -11.93 5.06
C ILE A 347 4.69 -11.19 6.25
N ALA A 348 5.50 -10.37 6.90
CA ALA A 348 5.06 -9.38 7.87
C ALA A 348 4.82 -8.06 7.12
N ASP A 349 3.57 -7.82 6.68
CA ASP A 349 3.18 -6.66 5.89
C ASP A 349 2.90 -5.45 6.79
N SER A 350 3.80 -4.47 6.77
CA SER A 350 3.75 -3.29 7.63
C SER A 350 2.74 -2.25 7.17
N VAL A 351 2.31 -2.31 5.90
CA VAL A 351 1.27 -1.43 5.38
C VAL A 351 -0.10 -1.89 5.87
N ASP A 352 -0.40 -3.19 5.74
CA ASP A 352 -1.65 -3.76 6.25
C ASP A 352 -1.63 -3.99 7.77
N GLY A 353 -0.44 -3.91 8.37
CA GLY A 353 -0.19 -4.20 9.79
C GLY A 353 -0.47 -5.65 10.17
N ARG A 354 -0.31 -6.59 9.22
CA ARG A 354 -0.69 -8.00 9.38
C ARG A 354 0.35 -8.93 8.78
N GLY A 355 0.54 -10.06 9.47
CA GLY A 355 1.36 -11.17 8.98
C GLY A 355 0.55 -12.25 8.28
N TYR A 356 1.05 -12.80 7.17
CA TYR A 356 0.46 -13.95 6.49
C TYR A 356 1.54 -14.92 5.98
N ALA A 357 1.15 -16.18 5.78
CA ALA A 357 2.02 -17.20 5.18
C ALA A 357 1.79 -17.27 3.67
N VAL A 358 2.78 -17.75 2.91
CA VAL A 358 2.68 -18.03 1.48
C VAL A 358 2.77 -19.54 1.29
N ILE A 359 1.61 -20.18 1.17
CA ILE A 359 1.48 -21.63 1.06
C ILE A 359 1.20 -21.95 -0.41
N ALA A 360 2.11 -22.65 -1.08
CA ALA A 360 2.01 -22.97 -2.51
C ALA A 360 1.70 -21.74 -3.40
N GLY A 361 2.29 -20.59 -3.09
CA GLY A 361 2.09 -19.33 -3.82
C GLY A 361 0.80 -18.57 -3.46
N ALA A 362 -0.02 -19.07 -2.54
CA ALA A 362 -1.24 -18.42 -2.09
C ALA A 362 -1.12 -17.85 -0.67
N ARG A 363 -1.82 -16.74 -0.40
CA ARG A 363 -1.89 -16.16 0.94
C ARG A 363 -2.66 -17.07 1.90
N GLY A 364 -1.99 -17.55 2.94
CA GLY A 364 -2.53 -18.37 4.02
C GLY A 364 -2.54 -17.65 5.35
N ARG A 365 -3.46 -18.04 6.25
CA ARG A 365 -3.43 -17.57 7.63
C ARG A 365 -2.30 -18.26 8.38
N GLN A 366 -1.42 -17.48 8.98
CA GLN A 366 -0.43 -17.97 9.94
C GLN A 366 -1.05 -17.99 11.35
N ARG A 367 -0.69 -18.97 12.17
CA ARG A 367 -1.08 -19.04 13.59
C ARG A 367 0.17 -19.26 14.42
N GLY A 368 0.53 -18.29 15.26
CA GLY A 368 1.65 -18.40 16.19
C GLY A 368 3.03 -18.35 15.53
N ILE A 369 3.12 -18.00 14.23
CA ILE A 369 4.41 -17.88 13.54
C ILE A 369 4.94 -16.45 13.67
N ILE A 370 4.12 -15.44 13.34
CA ILE A 370 4.49 -14.02 13.45
C ILE A 370 4.00 -13.45 14.78
N GLY A 371 4.93 -12.90 15.56
CA GLY A 371 4.66 -12.20 16.83
C GLY A 371 5.80 -11.27 17.23
N THR A 372 5.87 -10.91 18.51
CA THR A 372 7.04 -10.25 19.11
C THR A 372 7.72 -11.19 20.12
N PRO A 373 8.98 -10.93 20.50
CA PRO A 373 9.65 -11.68 21.57
C PRO A 373 8.93 -11.66 22.91
N SER A 374 8.15 -10.61 23.19
CA SER A 374 7.32 -10.51 24.40
C SER A 374 6.00 -11.28 24.32
N GLY A 375 5.71 -11.94 23.20
CA GLY A 375 4.42 -12.61 22.96
C GLY A 375 3.27 -11.65 22.61
N ALA A 376 3.54 -10.35 22.49
CA ALA A 376 2.56 -9.38 22.04
C ALA A 376 2.26 -9.57 20.53
N PRO A 377 1.07 -9.17 20.06
CA PRO A 377 0.79 -9.12 18.63
C PRO A 377 1.77 -8.18 17.93
N TRP A 378 2.36 -8.66 16.83
CA TRP A 378 3.20 -7.83 15.97
C TRP A 378 2.41 -6.65 15.40
N ARG A 379 3.10 -5.53 15.18
CA ARG A 379 2.57 -4.33 14.54
C ARG A 379 3.49 -3.93 13.40
N GLY A 380 2.92 -3.35 12.35
CA GLY A 380 3.69 -2.84 11.21
C GLY A 380 4.79 -1.89 11.64
N THR A 381 5.96 -2.05 11.04
CA THR A 381 7.14 -1.24 11.28
C THR A 381 7.15 -0.04 10.32
N LEU A 382 7.28 1.15 10.90
CA LEU A 382 7.44 2.42 10.19
C LEU A 382 8.80 3.00 10.59
N LEU A 383 9.60 3.38 9.60
CA LEU A 383 10.90 4.00 9.79
C LEU A 383 10.87 5.43 9.30
N GLU A 384 11.55 6.31 10.02
CA GLU A 384 11.79 7.69 9.59
C GLU A 384 12.90 7.74 8.52
N PRO A 385 12.98 8.82 7.72
CA PRO A 385 14.09 9.01 6.79
C PRO A 385 15.44 8.94 7.52
N GLY A 386 16.38 8.13 7.01
CA GLY A 386 17.68 7.94 7.63
C GLY A 386 18.34 6.60 7.31
N CYS A 387 19.47 6.33 7.96
CA CYS A 387 20.15 5.04 7.86
C CYS A 387 19.67 4.12 8.98
N TRP A 388 19.16 2.96 8.60
CA TRP A 388 18.69 1.92 9.50
C TRP A 388 19.44 0.62 9.30
N GLU A 389 19.61 -0.14 10.38
CA GLU A 389 20.18 -1.47 10.36
C GLU A 389 19.09 -2.48 10.78
N LEU A 390 18.82 -3.44 9.90
CA LEU A 390 18.07 -4.64 10.22
C LEU A 390 19.01 -5.59 10.94
N VAL A 391 18.64 -5.96 12.16
CA VAL A 391 19.35 -6.97 12.93
C VAL A 391 18.49 -8.24 12.97
N ALA A 392 19.10 -9.38 12.67
CA ALA A 392 18.49 -10.69 12.78
C ALA A 392 19.25 -11.55 13.79
N GLN A 393 18.54 -12.15 14.74
CA GLN A 393 19.11 -13.10 15.69
C GLN A 393 18.47 -14.47 15.55
N SER A 394 19.31 -15.49 15.45
CA SER A 394 18.87 -16.86 15.22
C SER A 394 19.89 -17.88 15.73
N ALA A 395 19.54 -19.17 15.66
CA ALA A 395 20.50 -20.25 15.90
C ALA A 395 21.63 -20.23 14.84
N PRO A 396 22.88 -20.52 15.22
CA PRO A 396 23.97 -20.58 14.26
C PRO A 396 23.73 -21.57 13.12
N GLY A 397 24.04 -21.14 11.91
CA GLY A 397 23.97 -21.97 10.70
C GLY A 397 22.55 -22.17 10.14
N LEU A 398 21.54 -21.42 10.62
CA LEU A 398 20.21 -21.48 10.03
C LEU A 398 20.19 -20.92 8.60
N ASP A 399 19.57 -21.70 7.71
CA ASP A 399 19.38 -21.35 6.31
C ASP A 399 18.01 -20.71 6.09
N TYR A 400 18.02 -19.41 5.79
CA TYR A 400 16.83 -18.64 5.46
C TYR A 400 17.20 -17.41 4.61
N THR A 401 16.27 -16.97 3.79
CA THR A 401 16.40 -15.74 3.00
C THR A 401 15.44 -14.69 3.52
N VAL A 402 15.84 -13.43 3.39
CA VAL A 402 15.02 -12.28 3.78
C VAL A 402 14.92 -11.33 2.60
N ALA A 403 13.72 -10.81 2.35
CA ALA A 403 13.50 -9.70 1.44
C ALA A 403 12.74 -8.61 2.17
N ILE A 404 13.18 -7.37 1.97
CA ILE A 404 12.58 -6.19 2.56
C ILE A 404 11.86 -5.41 1.46
N GLU A 405 10.57 -5.19 1.65
CA GLU A 405 9.76 -4.31 0.82
C GLU A 405 9.56 -2.98 1.54
N THR A 406 9.99 -1.89 0.91
CA THR A 406 9.83 -0.53 1.43
C THR A 406 8.72 0.19 0.68
N THR A 407 7.82 0.84 1.40
CA THR A 407 6.74 1.65 0.82
C THR A 407 6.61 2.97 1.59
N GLY A 408 6.71 4.11 0.90
CA GLY A 408 6.53 5.43 1.50
C GLY A 408 5.07 5.68 1.89
N ARG A 409 4.86 6.29 3.05
CA ARG A 409 3.56 6.65 3.63
C ARG A 409 3.39 8.16 3.60
N ASN A 410 2.59 8.64 2.65
CA ASN A 410 2.34 10.07 2.50
C ASN A 410 1.18 10.51 3.40
N ALA A 411 1.37 11.67 4.03
CA ALA A 411 0.43 12.27 4.96
C ALA A 411 -0.51 13.30 4.33
#